data_AF-A0A818FMB5-F1
#
_entry.id   AF-A0A818FMB5-F1
#
_cell.length_a   1.000
_cell.length_b   1.000
_cell.length_c   1.000
_cell.angle_alpha   90.00
_cell.angle_beta   90.00
_cell.angle_gamma   90.00
#
_symmetry.space_group_name_H-M   'P 1'
#
loop_
_entity.id
_entity.type
_entity.pdbx_description
1 polymer ?
#
loop_
_entity_poly.entity_id
_entity_poly.type
_entity_poly.pdbx_seq_one_letter_code
_entity_poly.pdbx_strand_id
1 'polypeptide(L)'
;MKIIFHLIDLSVVNAWLLHRRHCSQINIPKKSMMSLLTFRLNVAEALFKSTPLPPPVKPGRPFLKLSLVENSASTSPRAAPSPLPSKSVRFD
;
A
#
# COMPACT_ATOMS: atom_id res chain seq x y z
N MET A 1 17.45 15.31 -7.63
CA MET A 1 16.84 14.00 -7.99
C MET A 1 16.69 13.73 -9.50
N LYS A 2 16.97 14.67 -10.42
CA LYS A 2 16.77 14.46 -11.88
C LYS A 2 17.60 13.29 -12.45
N ILE A 3 18.84 13.13 -11.99
CA ILE A 3 19.75 12.07 -12.47
C ILE A 3 19.22 10.66 -12.18
N ILE A 4 18.58 10.46 -11.03
CA ILE A 4 18.07 9.17 -10.60
C ILE A 4 16.88 8.76 -11.47
N PHE A 5 15.98 9.70 -11.76
CA PHE A 5 14.86 9.45 -12.67
C PHE A 5 15.35 9.05 -14.07
N HIS A 6 16.35 9.76 -14.60
CA HIS A 6 16.96 9.40 -15.89
C HIS A 6 17.63 8.03 -15.87
N LEU A 7 18.27 7.65 -14.75
CA LEU A 7 18.87 6.33 -14.59
C LEU A 7 17.81 5.22 -14.56
N ILE A 8 16.68 5.44 -13.87
CA ILE A 8 15.55 4.52 -13.84
C ILE A 8 14.92 4.39 -15.23
N ASP A 9 14.70 5.50 -15.93
CA ASP A 9 14.18 5.47 -17.29
C ASP A 9 15.11 4.69 -18.22
N LEU A 10 16.43 4.90 -18.12
CA LEU A 10 17.44 4.20 -18.92
C LEU A 10 17.44 2.69 -18.62
N SER A 11 17.41 2.30 -17.34
CA SER A 11 17.42 0.89 -16.95
C SER A 11 16.15 0.15 -17.41
N VAL A 12 14.98 0.80 -17.30
CA VAL A 12 13.70 0.24 -17.74
C VAL A 12 13.66 0.07 -19.26
N VAL A 13 14.16 1.05 -20.02
CA VAL A 13 14.23 0.93 -21.49
C VAL A 13 15.20 -0.18 -21.91
N ASN A 14 16.36 -0.27 -21.25
CA ASN A 14 17.33 -1.35 -21.51
C ASN A 14 16.74 -2.75 -21.21
N ALA A 15 16.02 -2.89 -20.09
CA ALA A 15 15.33 -4.13 -19.76
C ALA A 15 14.25 -4.50 -20.79
N TRP A 16 13.51 -3.50 -21.31
CA TRP A 16 12.52 -3.73 -22.36
C TRP A 16 13.15 -4.17 -23.69
N LEU A 17 14.29 -3.59 -24.07
CA LEU A 17 15.04 -4.04 -25.27
C LEU A 17 15.51 -5.49 -25.12
N LEU A 18 16.00 -5.86 -23.94
CA LEU A 18 16.39 -7.23 -23.62
C LEU A 18 15.20 -8.19 -23.72
N HIS A 19 14.05 -7.80 -23.17
CA HIS A 19 12.80 -8.56 -23.27
C HIS A 19 12.39 -8.77 -24.73
N ARG A 20 12.44 -7.73 -25.57
CA ARG A 20 12.13 -7.84 -27.00
C ARG A 20 13.06 -8.81 -27.73
N ARG A 21 14.36 -8.77 -27.44
CA ARG A 21 15.32 -9.72 -28.02
C ARG A 21 14.97 -11.15 -27.61
N HIS A 22 14.64 -11.37 -26.35
CA HIS A 22 14.26 -12.68 -25.84
C HIS A 22 12.97 -13.20 -26.48
N CYS A 23 11.93 -12.37 -26.60
CA CYS A 23 10.71 -12.72 -27.33
C CYS A 23 10.97 -13.07 -28.80
N SER A 24 11.93 -12.39 -29.45
CA SER A 24 12.33 -12.71 -30.82
C SER A 24 13.03 -14.05 -30.93
N GLN A 25 13.80 -14.46 -29.91
CA GLN A 25 14.47 -15.77 -29.87
C GLN A 25 13.48 -16.91 -29.63
N ILE A 26 12.39 -16.65 -28.89
CA ILE A 26 11.34 -17.64 -28.58
C ILE A 26 10.24 -17.65 -29.67
N ASN A 27 10.41 -16.94 -30.78
CA ASN A 27 9.43 -16.85 -31.88
C ASN A 27 8.03 -16.39 -31.43
N ILE A 28 7.96 -15.52 -30.42
CA ILE A 28 6.69 -14.95 -29.98
C ILE A 28 6.21 -13.95 -31.04
N PRO A 29 4.95 -14.06 -31.53
CA PRO A 29 4.43 -13.16 -32.55
C PRO A 29 4.47 -11.70 -32.08
N LYS A 30 4.87 -10.78 -32.96
CA LYS A 30 5.00 -9.34 -32.68
C LYS A 30 3.71 -8.69 -32.14
N LYS A 31 2.53 -9.27 -32.43
CA LYS A 31 1.24 -8.84 -31.88
C LYS A 31 1.09 -9.10 -30.37
N SER A 32 1.86 -10.05 -29.83
CA SER A 32 1.90 -10.36 -28.41
C SER A 32 3.08 -9.71 -27.69
N MET A 33 3.93 -8.94 -28.39
CA MET A 33 5.00 -8.19 -27.74
C MET A 33 4.40 -7.09 -26.87
N MET A 34 4.77 -7.12 -25.60
CA MET A 34 4.31 -6.16 -24.61
C MET A 34 4.81 -4.76 -24.95
N SER A 35 3.89 -3.78 -24.98
CA SER A 35 4.22 -2.38 -25.21
C SER A 35 5.13 -1.84 -24.11
N LEU A 36 5.91 -0.79 -24.39
CA LEU A 36 6.79 -0.17 -23.39
C LEU A 36 6.00 0.36 -22.19
N LEU A 37 4.80 0.88 -22.41
CA LEU A 37 3.92 1.38 -21.34
C LEU A 37 3.46 0.23 -20.42
N THR A 38 3.00 -0.87 -21.01
CA THR A 38 2.60 -2.07 -20.25
C THR A 38 3.78 -2.66 -19.47
N PHE A 39 4.97 -2.66 -20.06
CA PHE A 39 6.20 -3.06 -19.37
C PHE A 39 6.51 -2.18 -18.16
N ARG A 40 6.42 -0.86 -18.32
CA ARG A 40 6.59 0.10 -17.22
C ARG A 40 5.59 -0.15 -16.08
N LEU A 41 4.31 -0.37 -16.41
CA LEU A 41 3.28 -0.66 -15.42
C LEU A 41 3.55 -1.96 -14.65
N ASN A 42 3.92 -3.04 -15.34
CA ASN A 42 4.23 -4.32 -14.68
C ASN A 42 5.45 -4.21 -13.76
N VAL A 43 6.49 -3.48 -14.16
CA VAL A 43 7.66 -3.22 -13.32
C VAL A 43 7.23 -2.42 -12.07
N ALA A 44 6.42 -1.38 -12.23
CA ALA A 44 5.92 -0.60 -11.10
C ALA A 44 5.09 -1.46 -10.14
N GLU A 45 4.16 -2.27 -10.67
CA GLU A 45 3.33 -3.17 -9.88
C GLU A 45 4.17 -4.19 -9.09
N ALA A 46 5.17 -4.78 -9.73
CA ALA A 46 6.10 -5.70 -9.08
C ALA A 46 6.86 -5.02 -7.94
N LEU A 47 7.33 -3.78 -8.15
CA LEU A 47 8.04 -3.01 -7.12
C LEU A 47 7.13 -2.62 -5.95
N PHE A 48 5.87 -2.25 -6.22
CA PHE A 48 4.88 -2.00 -5.18
C PHE A 48 4.61 -3.24 -4.34
N LYS A 49 4.46 -4.41 -4.98
CA LYS A 49 4.24 -5.69 -4.29
C LYS A 49 5.47 -6.21 -3.55
N SER A 50 6.68 -5.94 -4.07
CA SER A 50 7.92 -6.38 -3.44
C SER A 50 8.33 -5.54 -2.24
N THR A 51 7.71 -4.36 -2.05
CA THR A 51 8.01 -3.49 -0.91
C THR A 51 7.49 -4.15 0.36
N PRO A 52 8.37 -4.53 1.31
CA PRO A 52 7.92 -5.09 2.58
C PRO A 52 6.99 -4.10 3.29
N LEU A 53 5.94 -4.62 3.93
CA LEU A 53 5.07 -3.78 4.74
C LEU A 53 5.94 -3.04 5.76
N PRO A 54 5.79 -1.70 5.91
CA PRO A 54 6.54 -0.98 6.92
C PRO A 54 6.30 -1.66 8.28
N PRO A 55 7.35 -1.76 9.13
CA PRO A 55 7.20 -2.35 10.44
C PRO A 55 6.07 -1.63 11.18
N PRO A 56 5.26 -2.35 12.00
CA PRO A 56 4.19 -1.73 12.74
C PRO A 56 4.78 -0.60 13.59
N VAL A 57 4.46 0.64 13.21
CA VAL A 57 4.85 1.82 13.99
C VAL A 57 4.13 1.68 15.32
N LYS A 58 4.87 1.49 16.42
CA LYS A 58 4.31 1.58 17.76
C LYS A 58 3.77 3.01 17.91
N PRO A 59 2.46 3.24 17.97
CA PRO A 59 1.96 4.59 18.10
C PRO A 59 2.32 5.09 19.50
N GLY A 60 3.28 6.03 19.58
CA GLY A 60 3.66 6.70 20.83
C GLY A 60 2.57 7.63 21.39
N ARG A 61 1.46 7.80 20.66
CA ARG A 61 0.27 8.54 21.06
C ARG A 61 -0.95 7.64 20.90
N PRO A 62 -1.85 7.54 21.89
CA PRO A 62 -3.08 6.78 21.73
C PRO A 62 -3.88 7.38 20.57
N PHE A 63 -4.01 6.61 19.49
CA PHE A 63 -4.95 6.91 18.41
C PHE A 63 -6.36 6.59 18.92
N LEU A 64 -7.18 7.62 19.06
CA LEU A 64 -8.63 7.43 19.12
C LEU A 64 -9.05 6.85 17.77
N LYS A 65 -9.50 5.60 17.77
CA LYS A 65 -10.10 4.94 16.61
C LYS A 65 -11.35 5.73 16.21
N LEU A 66 -11.26 6.58 15.19
CA LEU A 66 -12.43 6.99 14.43
C LEU A 66 -12.65 5.93 13.36
N SER A 67 -13.41 4.90 13.73
CA SER A 67 -13.92 3.91 12.79
C SER A 67 -15.00 4.57 11.92
N LEU A 68 -14.70 4.79 10.65
CA LEU A 68 -15.75 4.68 9.64
C LEU A 68 -16.03 3.18 9.48
N VAL A 69 -17.17 2.78 10.04
CA VAL A 69 -17.93 1.55 9.73
C VAL A 69 -18.24 1.60 8.22
N GLU A 70 -18.00 0.55 7.43
CA GLU A 70 -18.79 -0.67 7.23
C GLU A 70 -17.83 -1.79 6.75
N ASN A 71 -17.94 -3.07 7.07
CA ASN A 71 -19.14 -3.90 7.13
C ASN A 71 -18.82 -5.25 7.84
N SER A 72 -19.88 -5.89 8.35
CA SER A 72 -20.03 -7.31 8.76
C SER A 72 -19.17 -7.89 9.90
N ALA A 73 -19.76 -8.02 11.10
CA ALA A 73 -20.10 -9.31 11.74
C ALA A 73 -20.38 -9.15 13.26
N SER A 74 -21.65 -9.37 13.62
CA SER A 74 -22.20 -9.98 14.86
C SER A 74 -21.57 -9.73 16.26
N THR A 75 -22.32 -8.96 17.06
CA THR A 75 -22.80 -9.19 18.46
C THR A 75 -21.83 -9.47 19.62
N SER A 76 -21.82 -8.57 20.63
CA SER A 76 -21.70 -8.88 22.09
C SER A 76 -22.04 -7.64 22.95
N PRO A 77 -22.56 -7.76 24.20
CA PRO A 77 -23.45 -6.76 24.81
C PRO A 77 -22.74 -5.62 25.55
N ARG A 78 -23.41 -4.47 25.57
CA ARG A 78 -23.04 -3.20 26.20
C ARG A 78 -22.99 -3.34 27.73
N ALA A 79 -21.81 -3.20 28.33
CA ALA A 79 -21.68 -3.03 29.78
C ALA A 79 -22.21 -1.63 30.19
N ALA A 80 -22.97 -1.58 31.28
CA ALA A 80 -23.64 -0.38 31.79
C ALA A 80 -22.66 0.76 32.10
N PRO A 81 -23.07 2.04 31.95
CA PRO A 81 -22.23 3.17 32.34
C PRO A 81 -22.07 3.20 33.87
N SER A 82 -20.85 3.45 34.35
CA SER A 82 -20.56 3.63 35.78
C SER A 82 -21.25 4.87 36.35
N PRO A 83 -21.67 4.85 37.63
CA PRO A 83 -22.46 5.94 38.22
C PRO A 83 -21.64 7.23 38.35
N LEU A 84 -22.30 8.37 38.12
CA LEU A 84 -21.72 9.70 38.27
C LEU A 84 -21.29 9.94 39.73
N PRO A 85 -20.16 10.64 39.97
CA PRO A 85 -19.70 10.97 41.31
C PRO A 85 -20.69 11.90 42.01
N SER A 86 -20.93 11.63 43.29
CA SER A 86 -21.87 12.34 44.15
C SER A 86 -21.44 13.78 44.41
N LYS A 87 -22.32 14.74 44.12
CA LYS A 87 -22.16 16.14 44.53
C LYS A 87 -22.56 16.29 45.99
N SER A 88 -21.59 16.23 46.89
CA SER A 88 -21.73 16.83 48.22
C SER A 88 -20.37 17.12 48.84
N VAL A 89 -19.83 18.30 48.55
CA VAL A 89 -18.91 18.96 49.47
C VAL A 89 -19.59 20.28 49.85
N ARG A 90 -20.14 20.30 51.06
CA ARG A 90 -20.72 21.48 51.69
C ARG A 90 -19.53 22.32 52.17
N PHE A 91 -19.42 23.55 51.69
CA PHE A 91 -18.47 24.51 52.23
C PHE A 91 -19.11 25.13 53.47
N ASP A 92 -18.49 24.92 54.62
CA ASP A 92 -18.63 25.75 55.83
C ASP A 92 -17.26 26.36 56.12
#